data_AF-A0A4R7J4R9-F1
#
_entry.id   AF-A0A4R7J4R9-F1
#
_cell.length_a   1.000
_cell.length_b   1.000
_cell.length_c   1.000
_cell.angle_alpha   90.00
_cell.angle_beta   90.00
_cell.angle_gamma   90.00
#
_symmetry.space_group_name_H-M   'P 1'
#
loop_
_entity.id
_entity.type
_entity.pdbx_description
1 polymer ?
#
loop_
_entity_poly.entity_id
_entity_poly.type
_entity_poly.pdbx_seq_one_letter_code
_entity_poly.pdbx_strand_id
1 'polypeptide(L)'
;MTPQPLLAYIRAMTNPPSLSPAARSFQRRKHLGWGIALVALALLVVLADGPIALGALAGLLGVVLLAVGVIGEQKANAYNRRDWALAESLAGQFEQLLSHDGGTAYGGAQGEYRVQNARLVEIERHFDSQTAGAITGVLHHQLRMFGSTVSGSVGVGTAVGNRSAVGASVSSGSFSGLINGLSNVELGLSSTTRNDLMGDALFSVFEAPDANGRLDTHRVVSMSQPGAAGWINDVVQQTAQRFDGQRTHSGATVLGFGPRIVSHFVPKDISYVTDQLRAQQNRDRSERELIRIRGTAVGRNAMIATCLSVGGRPELRLMPIQFPAVYGEAVARGIARADTALNGVVANELR
;
A
#
# COMPACT_ATOMS: atom_id res chain seq x y z
N MET A 1 5.26 30.72 -9.26
CA MET A 1 4.36 29.55 -9.32
C MET A 1 3.70 29.54 -10.69
N THR A 2 4.23 28.75 -11.61
CA THR A 2 3.76 28.67 -13.00
C THR A 2 2.60 27.66 -13.12
N PRO A 3 1.65 27.85 -14.05
CA PRO A 3 0.53 26.95 -14.29
C PRO A 3 1.00 25.71 -15.09
N GLN A 4 1.95 24.96 -14.54
CA GLN A 4 2.40 23.69 -15.14
C GLN A 4 1.35 22.57 -15.17
N PRO A 5 0.38 22.42 -14.23
CA PRO A 5 -0.53 21.27 -14.30
C PRO A 5 -1.48 21.34 -15.50
N LEU A 6 -1.88 22.54 -15.92
CA LEU A 6 -2.82 22.73 -17.03
C LEU A 6 -2.20 22.41 -18.40
N LEU A 7 -0.93 22.79 -18.61
CA LEU A 7 -0.23 22.50 -19.86
C LEU A 7 0.14 21.02 -20.01
N ALA A 8 0.51 20.34 -18.92
CA ALA A 8 0.71 18.89 -18.91
C ALA A 8 -0.59 18.14 -19.22
N TYR A 9 -1.69 18.58 -18.60
CA TYR A 9 -3.04 18.05 -18.83
C TYR A 9 -3.52 18.23 -20.28
N ILE A 10 -3.32 19.42 -20.87
CA ILE A 10 -3.66 19.68 -22.28
C ILE A 10 -2.79 18.84 -23.23
N ARG A 11 -1.50 18.66 -22.94
CA ARG A 11 -0.61 17.79 -23.74
C ARG A 11 -1.03 16.33 -23.70
N ALA A 12 -1.48 15.84 -22.55
CA ALA A 12 -2.03 14.50 -22.40
C ALA A 12 -3.34 14.28 -23.18
N MET A 13 -4.10 15.35 -23.45
CA MET A 13 -5.30 15.28 -24.31
C MET A 13 -4.98 15.22 -25.80
N THR A 14 -3.85 15.81 -26.25
CA THR A 14 -3.48 15.81 -27.68
C THR A 14 -2.88 14.50 -28.19
N ASN A 15 -2.32 13.67 -27.32
CA ASN A 15 -1.88 12.32 -27.62
C ASN A 15 -2.41 11.39 -26.52
N PRO A 16 -3.56 10.72 -26.72
CA PRO A 16 -4.14 9.91 -25.67
C PRO A 16 -3.13 8.84 -25.25
N PRO A 17 -2.82 8.74 -23.95
CA PRO A 17 -1.87 7.74 -23.47
C PRO A 17 -2.34 6.34 -23.87
N SER A 18 -1.38 5.47 -24.19
CA SER A 18 -1.70 4.11 -24.60
C SER A 18 -2.61 3.41 -23.59
N LEU A 19 -3.58 2.64 -24.09
CA LEU A 19 -4.53 1.94 -23.22
C LEU A 19 -3.80 0.94 -22.32
N SER A 20 -4.07 1.00 -21.01
CA SER A 20 -3.59 -0.01 -20.06
C SER A 20 -4.13 -1.40 -20.42
N PRO A 21 -3.44 -2.49 -20.04
CA PRO A 21 -3.94 -3.85 -20.23
C PRO A 21 -5.36 -4.05 -19.69
N ALA A 22 -5.68 -3.44 -18.54
CA ALA A 22 -7.03 -3.42 -17.98
C ALA A 22 -8.02 -2.66 -18.89
N ALA A 23 -7.67 -1.46 -19.36
CA ALA A 23 -8.50 -0.70 -20.28
C ALA A 23 -8.80 -1.47 -21.59
N ARG A 24 -7.79 -2.16 -22.14
CA ARG A 24 -7.94 -2.98 -23.35
C ARG A 24 -8.92 -4.14 -23.17
N SER A 25 -9.07 -4.65 -21.95
CA SER A 25 -10.02 -5.74 -21.66
C SER A 25 -11.49 -5.34 -21.83
N PHE A 26 -11.80 -4.04 -21.77
CA PHE A 26 -13.13 -3.51 -22.09
C PHE A 26 -13.37 -3.34 -23.59
N GLN A 27 -12.32 -3.31 -24.42
CA GLN A 27 -12.48 -3.14 -25.85
C GLN A 27 -13.11 -4.38 -26.48
N ARG A 28 -14.23 -4.16 -27.18
CA ARG A 28 -14.98 -5.19 -27.91
C ARG A 28 -14.72 -5.09 -29.41
N ARG A 29 -13.45 -4.93 -29.82
CA ARG A 29 -13.05 -4.69 -31.23
C ARG A 29 -13.62 -5.70 -32.22
N LYS A 30 -13.69 -6.97 -31.82
CA LYS A 30 -14.31 -8.04 -32.64
C LYS A 30 -15.78 -7.75 -32.93
N HIS A 31 -16.53 -7.31 -31.92
CA HIS A 31 -17.96 -6.98 -32.08
C HIS A 31 -18.15 -5.74 -32.96
N LEU A 32 -17.27 -4.75 -32.86
CA LEU A 32 -17.30 -3.59 -33.76
C LEU A 32 -17.07 -3.99 -35.23
N GLY A 33 -16.06 -4.84 -35.49
CA GLY A 33 -15.79 -5.35 -36.83
C GLY A 33 -16.94 -6.19 -37.40
N TRP A 34 -17.48 -7.12 -36.61
CA TRP A 34 -18.64 -7.92 -37.00
C TRP A 34 -19.91 -7.07 -37.20
N GLY A 35 -20.10 -6.05 -36.36
CA GLY A 35 -21.21 -5.11 -36.48
C GLY A 35 -21.19 -4.37 -37.81
N ILE A 36 -20.04 -3.79 -38.17
CA ILE A 36 -19.84 -3.11 -39.46
C ILE A 36 -20.07 -4.08 -40.63
N ALA A 37 -19.50 -5.29 -40.56
CA ALA A 37 -19.65 -6.29 -41.62
C ALA A 37 -21.11 -6.71 -41.82
N LEU A 38 -21.88 -6.90 -40.73
CA LEU A 38 -23.29 -7.30 -40.80
C LEU A 38 -24.21 -6.18 -41.28
N VAL A 39 -23.94 -4.93 -40.91
CA VAL A 39 -24.67 -3.78 -41.46
C VAL A 39 -24.39 -3.65 -42.96
N ALA A 40 -23.13 -3.82 -43.39
CA ALA A 40 -22.78 -3.81 -44.81
C ALA A 40 -23.45 -4.96 -45.58
N LEU A 41 -23.48 -6.17 -45.00
CA LEU A 41 -24.16 -7.32 -45.59
C LEU A 41 -25.67 -7.10 -45.72
N ALA A 42 -26.31 -6.55 -44.68
CA ALA A 42 -27.72 -6.19 -44.73
C ALA A 42 -28.02 -5.22 -45.88
N LEU A 43 -27.18 -4.21 -46.05
CA LEU A 43 -27.30 -3.21 -47.10
C LEU A 43 -27.10 -3.81 -48.50
N LEU A 44 -26.14 -4.73 -48.66
CA LEU A 44 -25.94 -5.49 -49.90
C LEU A 44 -27.13 -6.38 -50.25
N VAL A 45 -27.72 -7.07 -49.26
CA VAL A 45 -28.92 -7.91 -49.48
C VAL A 45 -30.09 -7.07 -49.96
N VAL A 46 -30.28 -5.87 -49.39
CA VAL A 46 -31.34 -4.94 -49.82
C VAL A 46 -31.08 -4.41 -51.23
N LEU A 47 -29.83 -4.06 -51.56
CA LEU A 47 -29.47 -3.57 -52.91
C LEU A 47 -29.56 -4.64 -54.00
N ALA A 48 -29.48 -5.92 -53.65
CA ALA A 48 -29.55 -7.04 -54.58
C ALA A 48 -30.97 -7.64 -54.73
N ASP A 49 -32.02 -6.92 -54.31
CA ASP A 49 -33.41 -7.38 -54.27
C ASP A 49 -33.60 -8.73 -53.53
N GLY A 50 -32.75 -8.97 -52.52
CA GLY A 50 -32.82 -10.16 -51.68
C GLY A 50 -33.99 -10.14 -50.68
N PRO A 51 -34.24 -11.26 -49.99
CA PRO A 51 -35.32 -11.35 -49.00
C PRO A 51 -35.14 -10.34 -47.86
N ILE A 52 -36.06 -9.38 -47.78
CA ILE A 52 -36.04 -8.25 -46.82
C ILE A 52 -35.85 -8.73 -45.38
N ALA A 53 -36.48 -9.85 -45.00
CA ALA A 53 -36.39 -10.39 -43.64
C ALA A 53 -34.95 -10.77 -43.23
N LEU A 54 -34.15 -11.33 -44.15
CA LEU A 54 -32.75 -11.68 -43.88
C LEU A 54 -31.87 -10.44 -43.78
N GLY A 55 -32.11 -9.44 -44.65
CA GLY A 55 -31.44 -8.14 -44.56
C GLY A 55 -31.75 -7.42 -43.24
N ALA A 56 -33.01 -7.40 -42.82
CA ALA A 56 -33.43 -6.77 -41.57
C ALA A 56 -32.83 -7.45 -40.32
N LEU A 57 -32.79 -8.78 -40.28
CA LEU A 57 -32.17 -9.53 -39.18
C LEU A 57 -30.65 -9.26 -39.09
N ALA A 58 -29.95 -9.34 -40.22
CA ALA A 58 -28.51 -9.05 -40.29
C ALA A 58 -28.22 -7.60 -39.88
N GLY A 59 -29.05 -6.66 -40.33
CA GLY A 59 -28.92 -5.24 -40.01
C GLY A 59 -29.12 -4.98 -38.51
N LEU A 60 -30.16 -5.56 -37.91
CA LEU A 60 -30.42 -5.43 -36.47
C LEU A 60 -29.28 -6.01 -35.63
N LEU A 61 -28.80 -7.21 -35.97
CA LEU A 61 -27.69 -7.83 -35.25
C LEU A 61 -26.39 -7.04 -35.44
N GLY A 62 -26.17 -6.49 -36.63
CA GLY A 62 -25.06 -5.59 -36.93
C GLY A 62 -25.08 -4.31 -36.09
N VAL A 63 -26.24 -3.64 -35.99
CA VAL A 63 -26.42 -2.44 -35.17
C VAL A 63 -26.18 -2.73 -33.69
N VAL A 64 -26.69 -3.85 -33.17
CA VAL A 64 -26.47 -4.26 -31.77
C VAL A 64 -24.98 -4.49 -31.49
N LEU A 65 -24.29 -5.23 -32.35
CA LEU A 65 -22.85 -5.48 -32.19
C LEU A 65 -22.01 -4.22 -32.31
N LEU A 66 -22.39 -3.31 -33.21
CA LEU A 66 -21.76 -1.99 -33.36
C LEU A 66 -21.94 -1.16 -32.08
N ALA A 67 -23.17 -1.09 -31.55
CA ALA A 67 -23.46 -0.37 -30.31
C ALA A 67 -22.65 -0.94 -29.11
N VAL A 68 -22.57 -2.27 -28.98
CA VAL A 68 -21.72 -2.92 -27.96
C VAL A 68 -20.24 -2.57 -28.16
N GLY A 69 -19.77 -2.54 -29.40
CA GLY A 69 -18.42 -2.13 -29.76
C GLY A 69 -18.10 -0.70 -29.33
N VAL A 70 -18.99 0.25 -29.66
CA VAL A 70 -18.87 1.67 -29.33
C VAL A 70 -18.91 1.90 -27.82
N ILE A 71 -19.85 1.26 -27.11
CA ILE A 71 -19.93 1.34 -25.64
C ILE A 71 -18.66 0.76 -25.00
N GLY A 72 -18.14 -0.35 -25.53
CA GLY A 72 -16.89 -0.94 -25.07
C GLY A 72 -15.70 0.01 -25.22
N GLU A 73 -15.60 0.70 -26.35
CA GLU A 73 -14.55 1.68 -26.63
C GLU A 73 -14.67 2.91 -25.72
N GLN A 74 -15.89 3.43 -25.53
CA GLN A 74 -16.14 4.54 -24.60
C GLN A 74 -15.79 4.16 -23.16
N LYS A 75 -16.16 2.96 -22.70
CA LYS A 75 -15.79 2.45 -21.37
C LYS A 75 -14.28 2.28 -21.22
N ALA A 76 -13.60 1.72 -22.23
CA ALA A 76 -12.15 1.56 -22.22
C ALA A 76 -11.44 2.92 -22.11
N ASN A 77 -11.87 3.91 -22.89
CA ASN A 77 -11.29 5.25 -22.87
C ASN A 77 -11.58 5.98 -21.57
N ALA A 78 -12.81 5.90 -21.05
CA ALA A 78 -13.19 6.49 -19.77
C ALA A 78 -12.38 5.89 -18.61
N TYR A 79 -12.24 4.55 -18.59
CA TYR A 79 -11.40 3.86 -17.62
C TYR A 79 -9.94 4.30 -17.72
N ASN A 80 -9.37 4.32 -18.94
CA ASN A 80 -7.97 4.70 -19.16
C ASN A 80 -7.70 6.14 -18.71
N ARG A 81 -8.60 7.10 -19.01
CA ARG A 81 -8.48 8.49 -18.54
C ARG A 81 -8.41 8.58 -17.01
N ARG A 82 -9.28 7.85 -16.31
CA ARG A 82 -9.30 7.83 -14.83
C ARG A 82 -8.03 7.19 -14.26
N ASP A 83 -7.64 6.03 -14.80
CA ASP A 83 -6.45 5.31 -14.39
C ASP A 83 -5.17 6.14 -14.59
N TRP A 84 -5.08 6.85 -15.72
CA TRP A 84 -3.94 7.74 -16.01
C TRP A 84 -3.88 8.96 -15.07
N ALA A 85 -5.02 9.63 -14.85
CA ALA A 85 -5.10 10.76 -13.91
C ALA A 85 -4.69 10.33 -12.48
N LEU A 86 -5.10 9.13 -12.07
CA LEU A 86 -4.70 8.55 -10.80
C LEU A 86 -3.19 8.26 -10.77
N ALA A 87 -2.63 7.67 -11.83
CA ALA A 87 -1.21 7.39 -11.95
C ALA A 87 -0.35 8.66 -11.82
N GLU A 88 -0.70 9.72 -12.56
CA GLU A 88 0.00 11.01 -12.52
C GLU A 88 -0.06 11.66 -11.13
N SER A 89 -1.25 11.63 -10.51
CA SER A 89 -1.44 12.18 -9.16
C SER A 89 -0.66 11.41 -8.09
N LEU A 90 -0.68 10.08 -8.16
CA LEU A 90 0.11 9.21 -7.27
C LEU A 90 1.61 9.45 -7.45
N ALA A 91 2.10 9.52 -8.69
CA ALA A 91 3.50 9.84 -8.98
C ALA A 91 3.90 11.18 -8.34
N GLY A 92 3.09 12.23 -8.51
CA GLY A 92 3.34 13.53 -7.90
C GLY A 92 3.36 13.49 -6.37
N GLN A 93 2.50 12.69 -5.74
CA GLN A 93 2.53 12.52 -4.27
C GLN A 93 3.69 11.66 -3.78
N PHE A 94 4.13 10.66 -4.52
CA PHE A 94 5.33 9.90 -4.16
C PHE A 94 6.60 10.74 -4.32
N GLU A 95 6.72 11.57 -5.36
CA GLU A 95 7.82 12.53 -5.45
C GLU A 95 7.82 13.51 -4.27
N GLN A 96 6.63 13.99 -3.89
CA GLN A 96 6.50 14.83 -2.71
C GLN A 96 6.92 14.07 -1.44
N LEU A 97 6.48 12.83 -1.24
CA LEU A 97 6.87 11.99 -0.10
C LEU A 97 8.39 11.81 -0.04
N LEU A 98 9.02 11.50 -1.18
CA LEU A 98 10.48 11.29 -1.29
C LEU A 98 11.29 12.59 -1.09
N SER A 99 10.67 13.76 -1.24
CA SER A 99 11.33 15.05 -0.96
C SER A 99 11.40 15.41 0.53
N HIS A 100 10.62 14.74 1.40
CA HIS A 100 10.66 14.97 2.86
C HIS A 100 11.73 14.10 3.53
N ASP A 101 12.20 14.52 4.71
CA ASP A 101 13.10 13.69 5.52
C ASP A 101 12.41 12.36 5.87
N GLY A 102 13.04 11.26 5.45
CA GLY A 102 12.60 9.90 5.79
C GLY A 102 12.59 9.62 7.29
N GLY A 103 13.28 10.46 8.09
CA GLY A 103 13.24 10.45 9.55
C GLY A 103 11.86 10.55 10.17
N THR A 104 10.90 11.18 9.49
CA THR A 104 9.52 11.28 9.95
C THR A 104 8.86 9.90 10.15
N ALA A 105 9.24 8.90 9.35
CA ALA A 105 8.73 7.54 9.48
C ALA A 105 9.21 6.81 10.75
N TYR A 106 10.22 7.35 11.44
CA TYR A 106 10.78 6.85 12.70
C TYR A 106 10.32 7.68 13.91
N GLY A 107 9.41 8.63 13.69
CA GLY A 107 8.82 9.43 14.76
C GLY A 107 8.12 8.56 15.81
N GLY A 108 8.02 9.07 17.03
CA GLY A 108 7.34 8.36 18.10
C GLY A 108 5.84 8.22 17.81
N ALA A 109 5.36 6.98 17.71
CA ALA A 109 3.94 6.71 17.61
C ALA A 109 3.23 7.03 18.94
N GLN A 110 1.93 7.34 18.89
CA GLN A 110 1.14 7.42 20.12
C GLN A 110 1.16 6.06 20.84
N GLY A 111 1.41 6.06 22.16
CA GLY A 111 1.54 4.81 22.92
C GLY A 111 2.87 4.08 22.73
N GLU A 112 3.89 4.73 22.15
CA GLU A 112 5.24 4.16 22.05
C GLU A 112 5.80 3.85 23.44
N TYR A 113 6.21 2.60 23.62
CA TYR A 113 6.85 2.11 24.83
C TYR A 113 8.29 2.61 24.88
N ARG A 114 8.70 3.12 26.05
CA ARG A 114 10.03 3.71 26.26
C ARG A 114 10.71 3.01 27.41
N VAL A 115 11.88 2.46 27.15
CA VAL A 115 12.77 1.93 28.17
C VAL A 115 13.92 2.91 28.35
N GLN A 116 14.03 3.46 29.56
CA GLN A 116 15.06 4.43 29.92
C GLN A 116 16.10 3.75 30.81
N ASN A 117 17.35 4.23 30.73
CA ASN A 117 18.46 3.75 31.57
C ASN A 117 18.64 2.22 31.52
N ALA A 118 18.38 1.62 30.36
CA ALA A 118 18.48 0.20 30.17
C ALA A 118 19.96 -0.22 30.10
N ARG A 119 20.32 -1.34 30.73
CA ARG A 119 21.63 -1.95 30.59
C ARG A 119 21.50 -3.20 29.74
N LEU A 120 22.35 -3.34 28.73
CA LEU A 120 22.40 -4.56 27.94
C LEU A 120 22.83 -5.73 28.84
N VAL A 121 22.08 -6.83 28.79
CA VAL A 121 22.41 -8.10 29.46
C VAL A 121 23.00 -9.07 28.44
N GLU A 122 22.25 -9.31 27.38
CA GLU A 122 22.50 -10.37 26.41
C GLU A 122 22.07 -9.95 25.00
N ILE A 123 22.78 -10.50 24.01
CA ILE A 123 22.42 -10.43 22.59
C ILE A 123 22.32 -11.85 22.07
N GLU A 124 21.15 -12.23 21.59
CA GLU A 124 20.92 -13.50 20.92
C GLU A 124 20.82 -13.27 19.41
N ARG A 125 21.69 -13.93 18.65
CA ARG A 125 21.67 -13.92 17.17
C ARG A 125 20.90 -15.10 16.57
N HIS A 126 20.47 -16.07 17.38
CA HIS A 126 19.88 -17.31 16.91
C HIS A 126 18.62 -17.65 17.70
N PHE A 127 17.50 -17.76 16.99
CA PHE A 127 16.37 -18.54 17.45
C PHE A 127 16.73 -20.01 17.25
N ASP A 128 16.76 -20.80 18.31
CA ASP A 128 16.84 -22.26 18.15
C ASP A 128 15.72 -22.70 17.20
N SER A 129 16.07 -23.45 16.16
CA SER A 129 15.24 -23.81 14.99
C SER A 129 13.87 -24.41 15.32
N GLN A 130 13.63 -24.78 16.58
CA GLN A 130 12.39 -25.36 17.07
C GLN A 130 11.35 -24.35 17.53
N THR A 131 11.72 -23.09 17.75
CA THR A 131 10.77 -22.07 18.21
C THR A 131 10.44 -21.13 17.06
N ALA A 132 9.76 -21.62 16.03
CA ALA A 132 9.14 -20.78 15.00
C ALA A 132 8.01 -19.94 15.63
N GLY A 133 8.39 -18.91 16.39
CA GLY A 133 7.48 -17.94 16.97
C GLY A 133 6.97 -17.02 15.89
N ALA A 134 5.81 -17.37 15.31
CA ALA A 134 5.09 -16.49 14.42
C ALA A 134 4.73 -15.20 15.19
N ILE A 135 5.38 -14.08 14.85
CA ILE A 135 4.88 -12.76 15.22
C ILE A 135 3.67 -12.50 14.31
N THR A 136 2.52 -13.00 14.73
CA THR A 136 1.24 -12.73 14.07
C THR A 136 0.72 -11.39 14.57
N GLY A 137 1.22 -10.30 14.00
CA GLY A 137 0.62 -8.99 14.17
C GLY A 137 -0.54 -8.81 13.19
N VAL A 138 -1.78 -8.97 13.66
CA VAL A 138 -2.97 -8.56 12.87
C VAL A 138 -3.31 -7.13 13.27
N LEU A 139 -3.01 -6.18 12.39
CA LEU A 139 -3.44 -4.79 12.54
C LEU A 139 -4.85 -4.68 11.95
N HIS A 140 -5.85 -4.74 12.84
CA HIS A 140 -7.27 -4.73 12.48
C HIS A 140 -7.74 -3.27 12.37
N HIS A 141 -8.22 -2.85 11.20
CA HIS A 141 -8.85 -1.54 11.03
C HIS A 141 -10.26 -1.68 10.43
N GLN A 142 -11.20 -0.92 10.98
CA GLN A 142 -12.65 -1.11 10.80
C GLN A 142 -13.22 -0.14 9.75
N LEU A 143 -13.87 -0.70 8.72
CA LEU A 143 -14.59 0.06 7.70
C LEU A 143 -16.00 0.41 8.19
N ARG A 144 -16.38 1.68 8.08
CA ARG A 144 -17.80 2.10 8.08
C ARG A 144 -18.03 3.04 6.90
N MET A 145 -18.71 2.54 5.87
CA MET A 145 -19.23 3.35 4.77
C MET A 145 -20.67 3.77 5.09
N PHE A 146 -20.96 5.07 5.04
CA PHE A 146 -22.32 5.59 4.98
C PHE A 146 -22.56 6.29 3.62
N GLY A 147 -23.45 5.69 2.80
CA GLY A 147 -24.23 6.28 1.67
C GLY A 147 -23.51 6.56 0.35
N SER A 148 -24.08 6.39 -0.85
CA SER A 148 -25.34 5.81 -1.35
C SER A 148 -25.20 5.52 -2.86
N THR A 149 -25.88 4.48 -3.32
CA THR A 149 -25.90 3.86 -4.66
C THR A 149 -26.42 4.70 -5.83
N VAL A 150 -25.89 4.46 -7.04
CA VAL A 150 -26.70 4.32 -8.29
C VAL A 150 -26.21 3.09 -9.09
N SER A 151 -27.18 2.21 -9.37
CA SER A 151 -27.19 0.82 -9.87
C SER A 151 -26.65 0.59 -11.30
N GLY A 152 -26.37 -0.61 -11.83
CA GLY A 152 -26.63 -2.03 -11.45
C GLY A 152 -25.75 -3.00 -12.28
N SER A 153 -25.80 -4.33 -12.20
CA SER A 153 -26.75 -5.28 -11.61
C SER A 153 -26.14 -6.71 -11.63
N VAL A 154 -26.43 -7.48 -10.56
CA VAL A 154 -26.60 -8.95 -10.47
C VAL A 154 -25.37 -9.89 -10.45
N GLY A 155 -25.20 -10.55 -9.29
CA GLY A 155 -24.38 -11.75 -9.08
C GLY A 155 -24.35 -12.16 -7.61
N VAL A 156 -25.47 -12.68 -7.10
CA VAL A 156 -25.59 -13.27 -5.75
C VAL A 156 -24.73 -14.52 -5.67
N GLY A 157 -23.80 -14.57 -4.71
CA GLY A 157 -22.98 -15.74 -4.38
C GLY A 157 -22.89 -15.87 -2.86
N THR A 158 -23.80 -16.67 -2.32
CA THR A 158 -23.92 -17.11 -0.93
C THR A 158 -22.62 -17.63 -0.34
N ALA A 159 -22.36 -17.20 0.90
CA ALA A 159 -21.40 -17.79 1.82
C ALA A 159 -21.78 -19.24 2.18
N VAL A 160 -20.87 -20.19 1.95
CA VAL A 160 -20.82 -21.48 2.66
C VAL A 160 -19.36 -21.98 2.74
N GLY A 161 -18.81 -22.00 3.97
CA GLY A 161 -17.89 -23.02 4.51
C GLY A 161 -16.51 -23.27 3.86
N ASN A 162 -15.42 -22.91 4.54
CA ASN A 162 -14.64 -23.92 5.28
C ASN A 162 -13.61 -23.32 6.26
N ARG A 163 -13.93 -23.52 7.54
CA ARG A 163 -13.08 -23.79 8.72
C ARG A 163 -11.57 -23.54 8.60
N SER A 164 -11.10 -22.56 9.36
CA SER A 164 -10.18 -22.79 10.49
C SER A 164 -10.26 -21.63 11.46
N ALA A 165 -10.90 -21.90 12.60
CA ALA A 165 -10.93 -21.03 13.75
C ALA A 165 -9.60 -21.17 14.50
N VAL A 166 -8.93 -20.05 14.76
CA VAL A 166 -7.93 -19.93 15.82
C VAL A 166 -8.25 -18.66 16.61
N GLY A 167 -8.32 -18.84 17.92
CA GLY A 167 -8.95 -17.97 18.92
C GLY A 167 -8.65 -16.48 18.82
N ALA A 168 -9.73 -15.71 18.85
CA ALA A 168 -9.72 -14.31 19.23
C ALA A 168 -9.30 -14.18 20.71
N SER A 169 -8.19 -13.49 20.96
CA SER A 169 -7.90 -12.89 22.27
C SER A 169 -7.93 -11.36 22.11
N VAL A 170 -8.73 -10.76 22.97
CA VAL A 170 -9.05 -9.33 22.99
C VAL A 170 -7.88 -8.59 23.63
N SER A 171 -7.25 -7.67 22.91
CA SER A 171 -6.57 -6.52 23.53
C SER A 171 -6.81 -5.27 22.70
N SER A 172 -7.49 -4.31 23.32
CA SER A 172 -7.87 -3.03 22.72
C SER A 172 -6.71 -2.05 22.78
N GLY A 173 -6.00 -1.88 21.66
CA GLY A 173 -5.17 -0.71 21.40
C GLY A 173 -5.90 0.18 20.38
N SER A 174 -6.71 1.11 20.87
CA SER A 174 -7.44 2.05 20.01
C SER A 174 -6.47 3.14 19.53
N PHE A 175 -6.13 3.12 18.24
CA PHE A 175 -5.52 4.27 17.57
C PHE A 175 -6.65 5.10 16.96
N SER A 176 -7.10 6.14 17.66
CA SER A 176 -8.12 7.08 17.19
C SER A 176 -7.46 8.42 16.87
N GLY A 177 -7.11 8.61 15.59
CA GLY A 177 -6.85 9.92 15.01
C GLY A 177 -8.15 10.47 14.42
N LEU A 178 -8.87 11.28 15.19
CA LEU A 178 -10.04 12.02 14.69
C LEU A 178 -9.58 13.11 13.73
N ILE A 179 -9.67 12.84 12.42
CA ILE A 179 -9.68 13.88 11.38
C ILE A 179 -11.10 13.95 10.83
N ASN A 180 -11.81 15.02 11.18
CA ASN A 180 -13.14 15.28 10.64
C ASN A 180 -13.04 15.65 9.17
N GLY A 181 -13.58 14.76 8.32
CA GLY A 181 -13.94 15.06 6.94
C GLY A 181 -12.78 15.03 5.94
N LEU A 182 -12.39 13.83 5.51
CA LEU A 182 -11.93 13.45 4.16
C LEU A 182 -11.66 11.94 4.16
N SER A 183 -12.00 11.26 3.06
CA SER A 183 -11.93 9.81 2.83
C SER A 183 -10.74 9.12 3.52
N ASN A 184 -11.01 8.26 4.51
CA ASN A 184 -9.98 7.48 5.20
C ASN A 184 -9.69 6.20 4.39
N VAL A 185 -8.45 6.08 3.89
CA VAL A 185 -7.98 4.92 3.12
C VAL A 185 -7.14 4.05 4.04
N GLU A 186 -7.60 2.84 4.35
CA GLU A 186 -6.86 1.88 5.17
C GLU A 186 -6.45 0.63 4.40
N LEU A 187 -5.16 0.38 4.39
CA LEU A 187 -4.50 -0.76 3.78
C LEU A 187 -4.44 -1.91 4.81
N GLY A 188 -5.20 -2.98 4.59
CA GLY A 188 -5.11 -4.20 5.37
C GLY A 188 -3.80 -4.93 5.09
N LEU A 189 -2.88 -4.96 6.07
CA LEU A 189 -1.62 -5.69 5.94
C LEU A 189 -1.84 -7.18 6.20
N SER A 190 -1.74 -7.99 5.15
CA SER A 190 -1.57 -9.44 5.29
C SER A 190 -0.09 -9.71 5.52
N SER A 191 0.27 -10.15 6.73
CA SER A 191 1.66 -10.51 7.07
C SER A 191 2.00 -11.87 6.46
N THR A 192 2.86 -11.89 5.45
CA THR A 192 3.56 -13.10 5.01
C THR A 192 4.58 -13.48 6.08
N THR A 193 4.28 -14.47 6.91
CA THR A 193 5.24 -15.08 7.83
C THR A 193 6.41 -15.65 7.03
N ARG A 194 7.60 -15.06 7.17
CA ARG A 194 8.85 -15.66 6.67
C ARG A 194 9.17 -16.88 7.52
N ASN A 195 9.43 -18.01 6.86
CA ASN A 195 9.79 -19.27 7.51
C ASN A 195 11.24 -19.31 8.00
N ASP A 196 12.03 -18.26 7.75
CA ASP A 196 13.42 -18.14 8.22
C ASP A 196 13.65 -16.76 8.84
N LEU A 197 13.41 -16.67 10.15
CA LEU A 197 13.68 -15.46 10.94
C LEU A 197 15.14 -15.40 11.42
N MET A 198 15.97 -16.41 11.12
CA MET A 198 17.31 -16.56 11.70
C MET A 198 18.31 -15.48 11.24
N GLY A 199 17.97 -14.70 10.21
CA GLY A 199 18.76 -13.55 9.73
C GLY A 199 18.05 -12.20 9.76
N ASP A 200 16.77 -12.17 10.16
CA ASP A 200 15.89 -11.01 9.93
C ASP A 200 15.64 -10.11 11.14
N ALA A 201 16.09 -10.53 12.33
CA ALA A 201 15.99 -9.73 13.54
C ALA A 201 17.14 -10.03 14.51
N LEU A 202 17.55 -8.99 15.25
CA LEU A 202 18.44 -9.06 16.40
C LEU A 202 17.58 -9.07 17.67
N PHE A 203 17.77 -10.09 18.51
CA PHE A 203 17.15 -10.15 19.82
C PHE A 203 18.14 -9.69 20.87
N SER A 204 17.70 -8.77 21.71
CA SER A 204 18.53 -8.19 22.75
C SER A 204 17.72 -8.11 24.04
N VAL A 205 18.38 -8.44 25.14
CA VAL A 205 17.79 -8.45 26.46
C VAL A 205 18.43 -7.34 27.26
N PHE A 206 17.58 -6.48 27.81
CA PHE A 206 18.00 -5.35 28.62
C PHE A 206 17.40 -5.43 30.01
N GLU A 207 18.14 -4.98 31.00
CA GLU A 207 17.63 -4.72 32.35
C GLU A 207 17.35 -3.23 32.50
N ALA A 208 16.16 -2.87 32.96
CA ALA A 208 15.83 -1.50 33.31
C ALA A 208 15.05 -1.46 34.64
N PRO A 209 15.18 -0.38 35.42
CA PRO A 209 14.38 -0.22 36.62
C PRO A 209 12.90 0.00 36.26
N ASP A 210 12.02 -0.72 36.95
CA ASP A 210 10.58 -0.52 36.91
C ASP A 210 10.17 0.76 37.68
N ALA A 211 8.86 1.06 37.72
CA ALA A 211 8.33 2.21 38.45
C ALA A 211 8.63 2.17 39.98
N ASN A 212 8.97 1.00 40.53
CA ASN A 212 9.31 0.77 41.92
C ASN A 212 10.84 0.69 42.15
N GLY A 213 11.65 0.92 41.12
CA GLY A 213 13.11 0.82 41.17
C GLY A 213 13.66 -0.61 41.19
N ARG A 214 12.82 -1.64 40.99
CA ARG A 214 13.25 -3.04 40.84
C ARG A 214 13.73 -3.26 39.41
N LEU A 215 14.82 -4.01 39.24
CA LEU A 215 15.27 -4.38 37.90
C LEU A 215 14.29 -5.37 37.27
N ASP A 216 13.78 -5.01 36.09
CA ASP A 216 12.98 -5.87 35.24
C ASP A 216 13.68 -6.05 33.89
N THR A 217 13.35 -7.15 33.22
CA THR A 217 14.02 -7.59 31.99
C THR A 217 13.13 -7.32 30.79
N HIS A 218 13.64 -6.53 29.86
CA HIS A 218 12.99 -6.17 28.61
C HIS A 218 13.62 -6.90 27.42
N ARG A 219 12.82 -7.67 26.69
CA ARG A 219 13.17 -8.27 25.41
C ARG A 219 12.90 -7.28 24.28
N VAL A 220 13.92 -7.00 23.50
CA VAL A 220 13.88 -6.00 22.44
C VAL A 220 14.26 -6.66 21.13
N VAL A 221 13.34 -6.59 20.19
CA VAL A 221 13.50 -7.11 18.83
C VAL A 221 13.85 -5.94 17.93
N SER A 222 15.04 -5.98 17.31
CA SER A 222 15.44 -5.00 16.30
C SER A 222 15.43 -5.67 14.94
N MET A 223 14.64 -5.17 14.00
CA MET A 223 14.60 -5.75 12.66
C MET A 223 15.91 -5.53 11.92
N SER A 224 16.30 -6.49 11.08
CA SER A 224 17.42 -6.35 10.15
C SER A 224 17.07 -5.38 9.02
N GLN A 225 18.09 -4.83 8.35
CA GLN A 225 17.86 -3.95 7.19
C GLN A 225 17.08 -4.69 6.09
N PRO A 226 17.42 -5.93 5.68
CA PRO A 226 16.62 -6.70 4.72
C PRO A 226 15.19 -6.97 5.20
N GLY A 227 14.99 -7.21 6.50
CA GLY A 227 13.67 -7.39 7.09
C GLY A 227 12.83 -6.12 6.96
N ALA A 228 13.37 -4.96 7.34
CA ALA A 228 12.67 -3.68 7.25
C ALA A 228 12.39 -3.30 5.78
N ALA A 229 13.35 -3.51 4.88
CA ALA A 229 13.18 -3.29 3.44
C ALA A 229 12.06 -4.18 2.86
N GLY A 230 12.03 -5.46 3.26
CA GLY A 230 10.98 -6.41 2.88
C GLY A 230 9.60 -5.95 3.32
N TRP A 231 9.47 -5.55 4.59
CA TRP A 231 8.21 -5.04 5.12
C TRP A 231 7.71 -3.78 4.40
N ILE A 232 8.59 -2.80 4.13
CA ILE A 232 8.26 -1.61 3.34
C ILE A 232 7.79 -2.01 1.94
N ASN A 233 8.52 -2.93 1.29
CA ASN A 233 8.18 -3.41 -0.04
C ASN A 233 6.82 -4.12 -0.04
N ASP A 234 6.50 -4.93 0.97
CA ASP A 234 5.22 -5.62 1.07
C ASP A 234 4.05 -4.65 1.14
N VAL A 235 4.18 -3.54 1.89
CA VAL A 235 3.16 -2.48 1.94
C VAL A 235 2.96 -1.85 0.54
N VAL A 236 4.05 -1.56 -0.17
CA VAL A 236 4.01 -0.99 -1.52
C VAL A 236 3.37 -1.98 -2.51
N GLN A 237 3.76 -3.25 -2.46
CA GLN A 237 3.23 -4.31 -3.33
C GLN A 237 1.73 -4.53 -3.10
N GLN A 238 1.30 -4.56 -1.84
CA GLN A 238 -0.12 -4.68 -1.49
C GLN A 238 -0.91 -3.47 -2.00
N THR A 239 -0.35 -2.28 -1.90
CA THR A 239 -0.99 -1.06 -2.44
C THR A 239 -1.12 -1.13 -3.96
N ALA A 240 -0.07 -1.56 -4.67
CA ALA A 240 -0.14 -1.77 -6.11
C ALA A 240 -1.20 -2.80 -6.49
N GLN A 241 -1.31 -3.90 -5.74
CA GLN A 241 -2.33 -4.94 -5.95
C GLN A 241 -3.75 -4.39 -5.77
N ARG A 242 -3.98 -3.42 -4.88
CA ARG A 242 -5.28 -2.73 -4.75
C ARG A 242 -5.65 -1.91 -6.00
N PHE A 243 -4.67 -1.56 -6.82
CA PHE A 243 -4.87 -0.92 -8.12
C PHE A 243 -4.76 -1.94 -9.29
N ASP A 244 -5.05 -3.23 -9.08
CA ASP A 244 -4.91 -4.29 -10.09
C ASP A 244 -3.47 -4.52 -10.62
N GLY A 245 -2.46 -4.07 -9.87
CA GLY A 245 -1.04 -4.31 -10.14
C GLY A 245 -0.57 -3.72 -11.47
N GLN A 246 0.27 -4.45 -12.20
CA GLN A 246 0.84 -3.98 -13.48
C GLN A 246 -0.18 -3.87 -14.62
N ARG A 247 -1.45 -4.28 -14.40
CA ARG A 247 -2.49 -4.21 -15.43
C ARG A 247 -3.04 -2.80 -15.64
N THR A 248 -2.77 -1.89 -14.71
CA THR A 248 -3.21 -0.50 -14.71
C THR A 248 -2.00 0.43 -14.70
N HIS A 249 -2.19 1.67 -15.14
CA HIS A 249 -1.17 2.72 -15.05
C HIS A 249 -0.88 3.09 -13.60
N SER A 250 -1.93 3.18 -12.78
CA SER A 250 -1.83 3.50 -11.35
C SER A 250 -1.06 2.43 -10.57
N GLY A 251 -1.38 1.15 -10.74
CA GLY A 251 -0.66 0.05 -10.08
C GLY A 251 0.77 -0.11 -10.60
N ALA A 252 1.01 0.04 -11.90
CA ALA A 252 2.37 0.05 -12.46
C ALA A 252 3.21 1.22 -11.91
N THR A 253 2.59 2.39 -11.70
CA THR A 253 3.26 3.56 -11.11
C THR A 253 3.69 3.29 -9.68
N VAL A 254 2.81 2.74 -8.84
CA VAL A 254 3.14 2.37 -7.45
C VAL A 254 4.34 1.41 -7.42
N LEU A 255 4.35 0.39 -8.28
CA LEU A 255 5.46 -0.56 -8.38
C LEU A 255 6.76 0.09 -8.88
N GLY A 256 6.67 0.99 -9.85
CA GLY A 256 7.82 1.72 -10.38
C GLY A 256 8.50 2.60 -9.33
N PHE A 257 7.73 3.19 -8.41
CA PHE A 257 8.27 3.96 -7.29
C PHE A 257 8.80 3.10 -6.14
N GLY A 258 8.41 1.82 -6.07
CA GLY A 258 8.75 0.91 -4.97
C GLY A 258 10.23 0.90 -4.58
N PRO A 259 11.19 0.69 -5.51
CA PRO A 259 12.61 0.69 -5.18
C PRO A 259 13.10 2.01 -4.55
N ARG A 260 12.57 3.16 -4.98
CA ARG A 260 12.92 4.48 -4.45
C ARG A 260 12.32 4.71 -3.06
N ILE A 261 11.08 4.26 -2.85
CA ILE A 261 10.43 4.32 -1.54
C ILE A 261 11.18 3.44 -0.54
N VAL A 262 11.49 2.20 -0.92
CA VAL A 262 12.28 1.29 -0.07
C VAL A 262 13.63 1.89 0.26
N SER A 263 14.39 2.38 -0.71
CA SER A 263 15.73 2.95 -0.45
C SER A 263 15.70 4.22 0.40
N HIS A 264 14.63 5.01 0.33
CA HIS A 264 14.47 6.23 1.12
C HIS A 264 14.15 5.96 2.60
N PHE A 265 13.29 4.99 2.87
CA PHE A 265 12.79 4.69 4.22
C PHE A 265 13.48 3.50 4.89
N VAL A 266 14.33 2.75 4.18
CA VAL A 266 15.07 1.65 4.80
C VAL A 266 16.08 2.19 5.81
N PRO A 267 16.17 1.61 7.01
CA PRO A 267 17.18 1.97 8.01
C PRO A 267 18.61 1.73 7.48
N LYS A 268 19.49 2.71 7.64
CA LYS A 268 20.87 2.66 7.12
C LYS A 268 21.89 2.08 8.11
N ASP A 269 21.60 2.13 9.41
CA ASP A 269 22.61 1.98 10.46
C ASP A 269 22.46 0.71 11.33
N ILE A 270 21.73 -0.32 10.87
CA ILE A 270 21.46 -1.51 11.71
C ILE A 270 22.71 -2.34 12.00
N SER A 271 23.62 -2.48 11.02
CA SER A 271 24.90 -3.17 11.25
C SER A 271 25.70 -2.46 12.34
N TYR A 272 25.71 -1.13 12.32
CA TYR A 272 26.38 -0.31 13.31
C TYR A 272 25.75 -0.45 14.71
N VAL A 273 24.42 -0.56 14.81
CA VAL A 273 23.74 -0.85 16.08
C VAL A 273 24.18 -2.19 16.64
N THR A 274 24.25 -3.21 15.80
CA THR A 274 24.68 -4.56 16.20
C THR A 274 26.10 -4.54 16.75
N ASP A 275 27.01 -3.83 16.07
CA ASP A 275 28.40 -3.67 16.51
C ASP A 275 28.50 -2.90 17.82
N GLN A 276 27.73 -1.82 17.98
CA GLN A 276 27.69 -1.08 19.25
C GLN A 276 27.18 -1.94 20.40
N LEU A 277 26.09 -2.69 20.21
CA LEU A 277 25.56 -3.56 21.24
C LEU A 277 26.56 -4.67 21.59
N ARG A 278 27.19 -5.31 20.60
CA ARG A 278 28.25 -6.32 20.85
C ARG A 278 29.43 -5.75 21.62
N ALA A 279 29.85 -4.53 21.27
CA ALA A 279 30.90 -3.84 22.02
C ALA A 279 30.49 -3.60 23.48
N GLN A 280 29.22 -3.28 23.76
CA GLN A 280 28.72 -3.17 25.14
C GLN A 280 28.65 -4.54 25.84
N GLN A 281 28.28 -5.62 25.14
CA GLN A 281 28.22 -6.96 25.72
C GLN A 281 29.59 -7.44 26.22
N ASN A 282 30.66 -7.10 25.49
CA ASN A 282 32.04 -7.45 25.84
C ASN A 282 32.64 -6.61 26.99
N ARG A 283 31.95 -5.56 27.45
CA ARG A 283 32.37 -4.76 28.60
C ARG A 283 31.83 -5.33 29.90
N ASP A 284 32.56 -5.08 30.98
CA ASP A 284 32.11 -5.35 32.34
C ASP A 284 30.80 -4.62 32.64
N ARG A 285 29.92 -5.25 33.41
CA ARG A 285 28.55 -4.75 33.65
C ARG A 285 28.52 -3.32 34.21
N SER A 286 29.51 -2.95 35.01
CA SER A 286 29.69 -1.61 35.59
C SER A 286 30.04 -0.55 34.54
N GLU A 287 30.77 -0.93 33.49
CA GLU A 287 31.28 -0.05 32.43
C GLU A 287 30.33 0.08 31.22
N ARG A 288 29.27 -0.74 31.18
CA ARG A 288 28.26 -0.68 30.13
C ARG A 288 27.55 0.67 30.13
N GLU A 289 27.47 1.28 28.95
CA GLU A 289 26.74 2.51 28.74
C GLU A 289 25.23 2.28 28.89
N LEU A 290 24.52 3.29 29.41
CA LEU A 290 23.06 3.25 29.49
C LEU A 290 22.45 3.40 28.10
N ILE A 291 21.41 2.63 27.85
CA ILE A 291 20.73 2.54 26.56
C ILE A 291 19.30 3.04 26.74
N ARG A 292 18.85 3.87 25.81
CA ARG A 292 17.45 4.30 25.71
C ARG A 292 16.84 3.64 24.48
N ILE A 293 15.67 3.05 24.67
CA ILE A 293 15.00 2.26 23.64
C ILE A 293 13.59 2.80 23.49
N ARG A 294 13.19 2.99 22.25
CA ARG A 294 11.84 3.39 21.87
C ARG A 294 11.28 2.36 20.90
N GLY A 295 9.98 2.10 21.01
CA GLY A 295 9.33 1.17 20.10
C GLY A 295 7.95 0.72 20.53
N THR A 296 7.44 -0.31 19.88
CA THR A 296 6.08 -0.81 20.10
C THR A 296 6.08 -2.04 20.96
N ALA A 297 5.27 -2.02 22.02
CA ALA A 297 5.08 -3.17 22.88
C ALA A 297 4.42 -4.33 22.11
N VAL A 298 5.00 -5.53 22.20
CA VAL A 298 4.45 -6.77 21.63
C VAL A 298 4.04 -7.78 22.70
N GLY A 299 4.32 -7.48 23.96
CA GLY A 299 3.96 -8.33 25.10
C GLY A 299 4.47 -7.76 26.40
N ARG A 300 4.37 -8.54 27.48
CA ARG A 300 4.92 -8.17 28.78
C ARG A 300 6.44 -8.05 28.66
N ASN A 301 6.95 -6.84 28.89
CA ASN A 301 8.36 -6.50 28.78
C ASN A 301 8.99 -6.94 27.45
N ALA A 302 8.21 -6.94 26.36
CA ALA A 302 8.70 -7.25 25.03
C ALA A 302 8.31 -6.14 24.07
N MET A 303 9.24 -5.70 23.23
CA MET A 303 9.00 -4.62 22.26
C MET A 303 9.76 -4.83 20.95
N ILE A 304 9.21 -4.29 19.86
CA ILE A 304 9.93 -4.07 18.61
C ILE A 304 10.53 -2.67 18.66
N ALA A 305 11.85 -2.57 18.59
CA ALA A 305 12.54 -1.30 18.64
C ALA A 305 12.35 -0.50 17.35
N THR A 306 11.87 0.73 17.49
CA THR A 306 11.85 1.74 16.43
C THR A 306 13.17 2.47 16.37
N CYS A 307 13.71 2.78 17.56
CA CYS A 307 14.91 3.57 17.74
C CYS A 307 15.68 3.17 19.00
N LEU A 308 16.99 3.38 18.97
CA LEU A 308 17.89 3.06 20.10
C LEU A 308 19.02 4.10 20.20
N SER A 309 19.36 4.54 21.42
CA SER A 309 20.52 5.39 21.67
C SER A 309 21.41 4.79 22.76
N VAL A 310 22.72 4.73 22.54
CA VAL A 310 23.72 4.21 23.49
C VAL A 310 24.52 5.39 24.06
N GLY A 311 24.61 5.51 25.39
CA GLY A 311 25.51 6.45 26.04
C GLY A 311 25.29 7.93 25.68
N GLY A 312 24.05 8.32 25.38
CA GLY A 312 23.72 9.70 24.98
C GLY A 312 24.10 10.07 23.54
N ARG A 313 24.55 9.10 22.73
CA ARG A 313 24.79 9.27 21.29
C ARG A 313 23.48 9.53 20.52
N PRO A 314 23.56 10.03 19.27
CA PRO A 314 22.39 10.19 18.42
C PRO A 314 21.57 8.90 18.30
N GLU A 315 20.25 9.09 18.17
CA GLU A 315 19.30 8.00 18.07
C GLU A 315 19.49 7.24 16.75
N LEU A 316 19.71 5.93 16.86
CA LEU A 316 19.85 5.01 15.75
C LEU A 316 18.47 4.51 15.33
N ARG A 317 18.17 4.67 14.05
CA ARG A 317 16.86 4.35 13.45
C ARG A 317 16.83 2.88 13.04
N LEU A 318 15.92 2.10 13.63
CA LEU A 318 15.85 0.64 13.48
C LEU A 318 14.65 0.20 12.66
N MET A 319 13.46 0.74 12.94
CA MET A 319 12.22 0.34 12.25
C MET A 319 11.35 1.57 11.99
N PRO A 320 10.99 1.86 10.72
CA PRO A 320 10.17 3.02 10.36
C PRO A 320 8.69 2.72 10.61
N ILE A 321 8.28 2.64 11.87
CA ILE A 321 6.92 2.20 12.24
C ILE A 321 5.80 3.11 11.73
N GLN A 322 6.08 4.39 11.49
CA GLN A 322 5.11 5.33 10.95
C GLN A 322 5.06 5.29 9.41
N PHE A 323 5.92 4.49 8.76
CA PHE A 323 5.93 4.37 7.30
C PHE A 323 4.53 4.12 6.69
N PRO A 324 3.70 3.19 7.19
CA PRO A 324 2.37 2.93 6.64
C PRO A 324 1.46 4.15 6.72
N ALA A 325 1.57 4.95 7.78
CA ALA A 325 0.79 6.16 7.94
C ALA A 325 1.22 7.25 6.95
N VAL A 326 2.53 7.57 6.88
CA VAL A 326 3.03 8.61 5.96
C VAL A 326 2.87 8.22 4.50
N TYR A 327 3.06 6.93 4.17
CA TYR A 327 2.84 6.39 2.84
C TYR A 327 1.35 6.37 2.49
N GLY A 328 0.51 5.87 3.40
CA GLY A 328 -0.95 5.84 3.23
C GLY A 328 -1.54 7.23 3.03
N GLU A 329 -1.03 8.23 3.75
CA GLU A 329 -1.41 9.63 3.55
C GLU A 329 -1.04 10.13 2.15
N ALA A 330 0.17 9.82 1.66
CA ALA A 330 0.57 10.17 0.29
C ALA A 330 -0.34 9.52 -0.76
N VAL A 331 -0.70 8.25 -0.57
CA VAL A 331 -1.65 7.53 -1.44
C VAL A 331 -3.03 8.18 -1.39
N ALA A 332 -3.56 8.46 -0.20
CA ALA A 332 -4.88 9.07 -0.02
C ALA A 332 -4.97 10.47 -0.65
N ARG A 333 -3.94 11.30 -0.47
CA ARG A 333 -3.83 12.60 -1.14
C ARG A 333 -3.77 12.45 -2.66
N GLY A 334 -3.09 11.41 -3.16
CA GLY A 334 -2.99 11.10 -4.58
C GLY A 334 -4.36 10.78 -5.17
N ILE A 335 -5.13 9.92 -4.51
CA ILE A 335 -6.51 9.58 -4.89
C ILE A 335 -7.40 10.83 -4.89
N ALA A 336 -7.41 11.59 -3.79
CA ALA A 336 -8.25 12.78 -3.66
C ALA A 336 -7.96 13.85 -4.72
N ARG A 337 -6.68 14.04 -5.08
CA ARG A 337 -6.28 14.96 -6.16
C ARG A 337 -6.72 14.48 -7.53
N ALA A 338 -6.64 13.17 -7.79
CA ALA A 338 -7.12 12.59 -9.05
C ALA A 338 -8.63 12.78 -9.20
N ASP A 339 -9.41 12.54 -8.14
CA ASP A 339 -10.86 12.75 -8.13
C ASP A 339 -11.22 14.21 -8.40
N THR A 340 -10.50 15.15 -7.78
CA THR A 340 -10.69 16.60 -8.00
C THR A 340 -10.39 16.98 -9.45
N ALA A 341 -9.30 16.46 -10.03
CA ALA A 341 -8.93 16.72 -11.42
C ALA A 341 -9.99 16.17 -12.39
N LEU A 342 -10.50 14.96 -12.15
CA LEU A 342 -11.53 14.35 -12.99
C LEU A 342 -12.87 15.09 -12.91
N ASN A 343 -13.30 15.50 -11.71
CA ASN A 343 -14.56 16.23 -11.54
C ASN A 343 -14.49 17.66 -12.12
N GLY A 344 -13.33 18.33 -12.01
CA GLY A 344 -13.13 19.66 -12.59
C GLY A 344 -13.20 19.65 -14.12
N VAL A 345 -12.82 18.56 -14.77
CA VAL A 345 -12.88 18.40 -16.23
C VAL A 345 -14.32 18.24 -16.70
N VAL A 346 -15.11 17.41 -16.01
CA VAL A 346 -16.54 17.22 -16.34
C VAL A 346 -17.30 18.53 -16.24
N ALA A 347 -16.98 19.39 -15.26
CA ALA A 347 -17.62 20.70 -15.12
C ALA A 347 -17.28 21.67 -16.25
N ASN A 348 -16.10 21.54 -16.88
CA ASN A 348 -15.70 22.37 -18.02
C ASN A 348 -16.20 21.83 -19.37
N GLU A 349 -16.38 20.52 -19.53
CA GLU A 349 -16.98 19.93 -20.75
C GLU A 349 -18.48 20.20 -20.87
N LEU A 350 -19.16 20.54 -19.76
CA LEU A 350 -20.59 20.89 -19.73
C LEU A 350 -20.88 22.39 -19.92
N ARG A 351 -19.85 23.21 -20.11
CA ARG A 351 -19.96 24.66 -20.39
C ARG A 351 -19.64 24.95 -21.85
#